data_AF-A0A841HSH5-F1
#
_entry.id   AF-A0A841HSH5-F1
#
_cell.length_a   1.000
_cell.length_b   1.000
_cell.length_c   1.000
_cell.angle_alpha   90.00
_cell.angle_beta   90.00
_cell.angle_gamma   90.00
#
_symmetry.space_group_name_H-M   'P 1'
#
loop_
_entity.id
_entity.type
_entity.pdbx_description
1 polymer ?
#
loop_
_entity_poly.entity_id
_entity_poly.type
_entity_poly.pdbx_seq_one_letter_code
_entity_poly.pdbx_strand_id
1 'polypeptide(L)'
;MKRIMLTVVSVLVALVAMAALIIATGIYNVAADEPHSSLVSRTLESARERSIAMRANEIEVPHLDDPARVRRGAGNYDAMCVGCHLAPGKAASELRSGLYPSPPNLTERQHLDPAEAFWVIKHGIKSTGMPAWGKSMQDPYVWDLVAFVRALPSLSAEQYATEVEASEGHSHAGGESTDDSHEEGARHDEHSAGSPEHDDKGALAHDHSDAKPATATTHAHADGTQHMHEAEAGMPVAVVIALHDALSGGHARKVEALLDPNVLILEGGNVERSRKEYAAHHMPSDLKFMQALTYKLERQSGDTVGDLAWVVSEARLTGAREGKPVDLVSTETLVLKKSSAGWKVVHIHWSSRPAAKQPV
;
A
#
# COMPACT_ATOMS: atom_id res chain seq x y z
N MET A 1 -28.10 -54.21 12.05
CA MET A 1 -26.74 -53.82 11.61
C MET A 1 -26.67 -53.48 10.12
N LYS A 2 -26.94 -54.39 9.17
CA LYS A 2 -26.87 -54.08 7.72
C LYS A 2 -27.74 -52.90 7.27
N ARG A 3 -28.99 -52.81 7.74
CA ARG A 3 -29.90 -51.70 7.40
C ARG A 3 -29.41 -50.35 7.95
N ILE A 4 -28.92 -50.31 9.20
CA ILE A 4 -28.36 -49.10 9.82
C ILE A 4 -27.10 -48.65 9.06
N MET A 5 -26.21 -49.60 8.74
CA MET A 5 -24.99 -49.31 7.96
C MET A 5 -25.33 -48.75 6.56
N LEU A 6 -26.33 -49.33 5.89
CA LEU A 6 -26.78 -48.87 4.58
C LEU A 6 -27.39 -47.46 4.67
N THR A 7 -28.18 -47.17 5.70
CA THR A 7 -28.73 -45.83 5.94
C THR A 7 -27.62 -44.80 6.19
N VAL A 8 -26.63 -45.11 7.05
CA VAL A 8 -25.50 -44.21 7.33
C VAL A 8 -24.71 -43.92 6.06
N VAL A 9 -24.38 -44.96 5.27
CA VAL A 9 -23.66 -44.79 4.00
C VAL A 9 -24.48 -43.94 3.02
N SER A 10 -25.77 -44.20 2.86
CA SER A 10 -26.63 -43.41 1.98
C SER A 10 -26.70 -41.94 2.39
N VAL A 11 -26.78 -41.64 3.69
CA VAL A 11 -26.77 -40.26 4.20
C VAL A 11 -25.43 -39.58 3.90
N LEU A 12 -24.31 -40.25 4.14
CA LEU A 12 -22.99 -39.71 3.84
C LEU A 12 -22.82 -39.42 2.35
N VAL A 13 -23.25 -40.34 1.48
CA VAL A 13 -23.22 -40.14 0.02
C VAL A 13 -24.10 -38.95 -0.38
N ALA A 14 -25.30 -38.82 0.20
CA ALA A 14 -26.18 -37.69 -0.07
C ALA A 14 -25.57 -36.35 0.36
N LEU A 15 -24.90 -36.30 1.52
CA LEU A 15 -24.20 -35.10 1.99
C LEU A 15 -23.03 -34.71 1.06
N VAL A 16 -22.23 -35.69 0.62
CA VAL A 16 -21.13 -35.46 -0.33
C VAL A 16 -21.67 -34.97 -1.68
N ALA A 17 -22.73 -35.60 -2.20
CA ALA A 17 -23.37 -35.18 -3.45
C ALA A 17 -23.94 -33.75 -3.34
N MET A 18 -24.56 -33.40 -2.20
CA MET A 18 -25.07 -32.05 -1.94
C MET A 18 -23.94 -31.02 -1.87
N ALA A 19 -22.83 -31.32 -1.19
CA ALA A 19 -21.67 -30.43 -1.15
C ALA A 19 -21.06 -30.24 -2.55
N ALA A 20 -20.91 -31.32 -3.33
CA ALA A 20 -20.42 -31.25 -4.70
C ALA A 20 -21.33 -30.41 -5.59
N LEU A 21 -22.66 -30.52 -5.42
CA LEU A 21 -23.63 -29.70 -6.15
C LEU A 21 -23.49 -28.22 -5.80
N ILE A 22 -23.36 -27.87 -4.52
CA ILE A 22 -23.16 -26.47 -4.08
C ILE A 22 -21.88 -25.88 -4.71
N ILE A 23 -20.79 -26.64 -4.69
CA ILE A 23 -19.51 -26.22 -5.30
C ILE A 23 -19.66 -26.06 -6.82
N ALA A 24 -20.25 -27.05 -7.50
CA ALA A 24 -20.39 -27.05 -8.96
C ALA A 24 -21.33 -25.94 -9.47
N THR A 25 -22.31 -25.55 -8.67
CA THR A 25 -23.28 -24.50 -9.02
C THR A 25 -22.84 -23.10 -8.64
N GLY A 26 -21.89 -22.95 -7.70
CA GLY A 26 -21.49 -21.64 -7.19
C GLY A 26 -22.58 -20.91 -6.40
N ILE A 27 -23.61 -21.63 -5.92
CA ILE A 27 -24.76 -21.02 -5.24
C ILE A 27 -24.40 -20.37 -3.89
N TYR A 28 -23.28 -20.76 -3.30
CA TYR A 28 -22.79 -20.17 -2.04
C TYR A 28 -21.97 -18.92 -2.34
N ASN A 29 -22.46 -17.77 -1.88
CA ASN A 29 -21.72 -16.52 -2.02
C ASN A 29 -20.50 -16.51 -1.08
N VAL A 30 -19.32 -16.28 -1.63
CA VAL A 30 -18.04 -16.21 -0.90
C VAL A 30 -17.58 -14.77 -0.67
N ALA A 31 -18.39 -13.78 -1.07
CA ALA A 31 -18.07 -12.36 -0.90
C ALA A 31 -17.95 -12.00 0.59
N ALA A 32 -16.88 -11.28 0.96
CA ALA A 32 -16.57 -10.96 2.35
C ALA A 32 -17.49 -9.88 2.95
N ASP A 33 -18.20 -9.13 2.10
CA ASP A 33 -19.20 -8.13 2.47
C ASP A 33 -20.58 -8.74 2.77
N GLU A 34 -20.76 -10.06 2.58
CA GLU A 34 -21.91 -10.82 3.08
C GLU A 34 -21.53 -11.63 4.33
N PRO A 35 -21.89 -11.15 5.54
CA PRO A 35 -21.56 -11.86 6.77
C PRO A 35 -22.21 -13.23 6.85
N HIS A 36 -21.52 -14.18 7.47
CA HIS A 36 -22.13 -15.45 7.84
C HIS A 36 -23.36 -15.21 8.72
N SER A 37 -24.33 -16.13 8.63
CA SER A 37 -25.46 -16.18 9.56
C SER A 37 -24.98 -16.14 11.03
N SER A 38 -25.83 -15.62 11.92
CA SER A 38 -25.49 -15.46 13.35
C SER A 38 -25.08 -16.77 14.03
N LEU A 39 -25.69 -17.89 13.64
CA LEU A 39 -25.33 -19.22 14.14
C LEU A 39 -23.91 -19.63 13.71
N VAL A 40 -23.58 -19.43 12.43
CA VAL A 40 -22.25 -19.75 11.90
C VAL A 40 -21.20 -18.84 12.51
N SER A 41 -21.43 -17.53 12.54
CA SER A 41 -20.52 -16.55 13.17
C SER A 41 -20.20 -16.92 14.61
N ARG A 42 -21.22 -17.18 15.45
CA ARG A 42 -21.02 -17.59 16.86
C ARG A 42 -20.27 -18.91 17.00
N THR A 43 -20.52 -19.85 16.10
CA THR A 43 -19.83 -21.16 16.12
C THR A 43 -18.36 -20.99 15.78
N LEU A 44 -18.04 -20.19 14.76
CA LEU A 44 -16.66 -19.88 14.36
C LEU A 44 -15.93 -19.08 15.45
N GLU A 45 -16.58 -18.08 16.04
CA GLU A 45 -16.04 -17.31 17.18
C GLU A 45 -15.73 -18.22 18.37
N SER A 46 -16.68 -19.07 18.77
CA SER A 46 -16.48 -20.01 19.88
C SER A 46 -15.36 -21.01 19.62
N ALA A 47 -15.26 -21.52 18.38
CA ALA A 47 -14.18 -22.44 17.98
C ALA A 47 -12.82 -21.73 18.01
N ARG A 48 -12.76 -20.49 17.52
CA ARG A 48 -11.56 -19.65 17.53
C ARG A 48 -11.08 -19.40 18.96
N GLU A 49 -11.93 -18.88 19.84
CA GLU A 49 -11.59 -18.56 21.23
C GLU A 49 -11.10 -19.79 22.00
N ARG A 50 -11.81 -20.92 21.90
CA ARG A 50 -11.40 -22.18 22.56
C ARG A 50 -10.07 -22.71 22.01
N SER A 51 -9.84 -22.57 20.70
CA SER A 51 -8.58 -22.99 20.09
C SER A 51 -7.40 -22.13 20.53
N ILE A 52 -7.60 -20.82 20.64
CA ILE A 52 -6.57 -19.89 21.12
C ILE A 52 -6.24 -20.21 22.58
N ALA A 53 -7.24 -20.26 23.45
CA ALA A 53 -7.06 -20.55 24.88
C ALA A 53 -6.30 -21.86 25.12
N MET A 54 -6.64 -22.93 24.37
CA MET A 54 -5.95 -24.21 24.50
C MET A 54 -4.46 -24.13 24.13
N ARG A 55 -4.12 -23.36 23.09
CA ARG A 55 -2.72 -23.23 22.62
C ARG A 55 -1.91 -22.18 23.38
N ALA A 56 -2.57 -21.20 23.96
CA ALA A 56 -1.95 -20.21 24.83
C ALA A 56 -1.52 -20.80 26.18
N ASN A 57 -2.15 -21.88 26.65
CA ASN A 57 -1.92 -22.47 27.96
C ASN A 57 -0.47 -22.95 28.22
N GLU A 58 0.30 -23.23 27.18
CA GLU A 58 1.70 -23.68 27.28
C GLU A 58 2.72 -22.54 27.03
N ILE A 59 2.25 -21.30 26.87
CA ILE A 59 3.11 -20.16 26.51
C ILE A 59 3.58 -19.47 27.78
N GLU A 60 4.89 -19.46 27.99
CA GLU A 60 5.52 -18.69 29.06
C GLU A 60 5.56 -17.20 28.69
N VAL A 61 4.91 -16.37 29.51
CA VAL A 61 4.87 -14.92 29.30
C VAL A 61 6.14 -14.28 29.90
N PRO A 62 6.98 -13.62 29.10
CA PRO A 62 8.16 -12.91 29.61
C PRO A 62 7.75 -11.60 30.33
N HIS A 63 8.72 -10.92 30.94
CA HIS A 63 8.46 -9.58 31.48
C HIS A 63 8.12 -8.59 30.36
N LEU A 64 6.95 -7.96 30.45
CA LEU A 64 6.40 -7.09 29.41
C LEU A 64 6.51 -5.60 29.72
N ASP A 65 6.85 -5.22 30.96
CA ASP A 65 6.81 -3.83 31.40
C ASP A 65 8.14 -3.07 31.14
N ASP A 66 9.00 -3.63 30.28
CA ASP A 66 10.24 -2.98 29.82
C ASP A 66 9.90 -1.86 28.81
N PRO A 67 10.23 -0.58 29.08
CA PRO A 67 9.97 0.52 28.15
C PRO A 67 10.64 0.34 26.78
N ALA A 68 11.81 -0.33 26.72
CA ALA A 68 12.47 -0.60 25.44
C ALA A 68 11.66 -1.59 24.59
N ARG A 69 11.00 -2.56 25.22
CA ARG A 69 10.09 -3.52 24.58
C ARG A 69 8.86 -2.81 24.01
N VAL A 70 8.23 -1.93 24.80
CA VAL A 70 7.07 -1.13 24.36
C VAL A 70 7.44 -0.27 23.15
N ARG A 71 8.58 0.41 23.19
CA ARG A 71 9.07 1.26 22.09
C ARG A 71 9.29 0.48 20.80
N ARG A 72 10.01 -0.65 20.84
CA ARG A 72 10.19 -1.51 19.65
C ARG A 72 8.87 -2.05 19.11
N GLY A 73 7.93 -2.36 20.02
CA GLY A 73 6.57 -2.77 19.65
C GLY A 73 5.79 -1.67 18.94
N ALA A 74 6.00 -0.40 19.31
CA ALA A 74 5.33 0.74 18.69
C ALA A 74 5.65 0.86 17.19
N GLY A 75 6.92 0.79 16.81
CA GLY A 75 7.34 0.85 15.41
C GLY A 75 6.81 -0.33 14.59
N ASN A 76 6.84 -1.55 15.14
CA ASN A 76 6.29 -2.72 14.46
C ASN A 76 4.76 -2.64 14.31
N TYR A 77 4.06 -2.14 15.34
CA TYR A 77 2.61 -1.97 15.30
C TYR A 77 2.18 -0.95 14.24
N ASP A 78 2.87 0.19 14.20
CA ASP A 78 2.58 1.26 13.24
C ASP A 78 2.78 0.79 11.80
N ALA A 79 3.85 0.03 11.54
CA ALA A 79 4.12 -0.48 10.20
C ALA A 79 3.14 -1.57 9.73
N MET A 80 2.57 -2.38 10.63
CA MET A 80 1.97 -3.67 10.25
C MET A 80 0.55 -3.90 10.78
N CYS A 81 0.16 -3.21 11.85
CA CYS A 81 -1.10 -3.48 12.56
C CYS A 81 -2.10 -2.32 12.48
N VAL A 82 -1.61 -1.07 12.38
CA VAL A 82 -2.45 0.14 12.44
C VAL A 82 -3.52 0.20 11.34
N GLY A 83 -3.21 -0.36 10.16
CA GLY A 83 -4.14 -0.40 9.02
C GLY A 83 -5.43 -1.17 9.34
N CYS A 84 -5.36 -2.18 10.21
CA CYS A 84 -6.50 -3.00 10.60
C CYS A 84 -7.05 -2.60 11.98
N HIS A 85 -6.15 -2.34 12.94
CA HIS A 85 -6.48 -2.21 14.37
C HIS A 85 -6.51 -0.79 14.92
N LEU A 86 -6.22 0.21 14.06
CA LEU A 86 -6.24 1.66 14.33
C LEU A 86 -5.11 2.16 15.26
N ALA A 87 -4.88 3.47 15.24
CA ALA A 87 -3.99 4.18 16.16
C ALA A 87 -4.80 5.19 16.99
N PRO A 88 -4.30 5.64 18.15
CA PRO A 88 -5.01 6.59 18.99
C PRO A 88 -5.43 7.83 18.19
N GLY A 89 -6.69 8.23 18.33
CA GLY A 89 -7.28 9.34 17.58
C GLY A 89 -7.76 9.01 16.15
N LYS A 90 -7.55 7.79 15.65
CA LYS A 90 -8.14 7.33 14.37
C LYS A 90 -9.45 6.59 14.61
N ALA A 91 -10.53 7.06 14.01
CA ALA A 91 -11.85 6.45 14.13
C ALA A 91 -12.07 5.25 13.21
N ALA A 92 -11.43 5.23 12.04
CA ALA A 92 -11.56 4.16 11.03
C ALA A 92 -10.36 4.13 10.07
N SER A 93 -10.27 3.08 9.27
CA SER A 93 -9.41 2.96 8.10
C SER A 93 -10.18 2.26 6.97
N GLU A 94 -9.83 2.58 5.72
CA GLU A 94 -10.42 1.95 4.53
C GLU A 94 -10.21 0.43 4.52
N LEU A 95 -9.06 -0.05 5.00
CA LEU A 95 -8.82 -1.48 5.11
C LEU A 95 -9.73 -2.12 6.15
N ARG A 96 -9.90 -1.50 7.33
CA ARG A 96 -10.71 -2.05 8.41
C ARG A 96 -12.20 -2.17 8.02
N SER A 97 -12.72 -1.23 7.23
CA SER A 97 -14.13 -1.25 6.80
C SER A 97 -14.46 -2.41 5.87
N GLY A 98 -13.51 -2.85 5.03
CA GLY A 98 -13.66 -4.00 4.13
C GLY A 98 -13.32 -5.35 4.74
N LEU A 99 -12.80 -5.41 5.98
CA LEU A 99 -12.41 -6.66 6.62
C LEU A 99 -13.60 -7.35 7.32
N TYR A 100 -13.79 -8.62 6.98
CA TYR A 100 -14.73 -9.51 7.67
C TYR A 100 -14.01 -10.77 8.19
N PRO A 101 -14.13 -11.10 9.49
CA PRO A 101 -14.74 -10.27 10.54
C PRO A 101 -13.96 -8.97 10.75
N SER A 102 -14.65 -7.93 11.21
CA SER A 102 -14.01 -6.64 11.48
C SER A 102 -13.06 -6.78 12.69
N PRO A 103 -11.78 -6.38 12.56
CA PRO A 103 -10.81 -6.51 13.63
C PRO A 103 -11.13 -5.58 14.81
N PRO A 104 -10.77 -5.97 16.05
CA PRO A 104 -10.95 -5.12 17.23
C PRO A 104 -10.17 -3.80 17.11
N ASN A 105 -10.74 -2.73 17.64
CA ASN A 105 -10.03 -1.47 17.86
C ASN A 105 -9.10 -1.60 19.07
N LEU A 106 -7.80 -1.74 18.84
CA LEU A 106 -6.82 -1.97 19.91
C LEU A 106 -6.46 -0.69 20.69
N THR A 107 -6.97 0.48 20.27
CA THR A 107 -6.85 1.72 21.05
C THR A 107 -7.86 1.80 22.20
N GLU A 108 -8.87 0.93 22.18
CA GLU A 108 -9.86 0.84 23.26
C GLU A 108 -9.39 -0.17 24.31
N ARG A 109 -9.80 0.02 25.57
CA ARG A 109 -9.46 -0.93 26.63
C ARG A 109 -10.16 -2.26 26.39
N GLN A 110 -9.38 -3.30 26.17
CA GLN A 110 -9.85 -4.68 26.05
C GLN A 110 -9.19 -5.56 27.11
N HIS A 111 -9.87 -6.64 27.47
CA HIS A 111 -9.22 -7.70 28.24
C HIS A 111 -8.27 -8.44 27.29
N LEU A 112 -6.97 -8.31 27.53
CA LEU A 112 -5.93 -8.95 26.73
C LEU A 112 -5.13 -9.90 27.61
N ASP A 113 -5.31 -11.20 27.42
CA ASP A 113 -4.39 -12.20 27.96
C ASP A 113 -3.09 -12.18 27.11
N PRO A 114 -1.91 -11.97 27.71
CA PRO A 114 -0.67 -11.84 26.93
C PRO A 114 -0.27 -13.10 26.16
N ALA A 115 -0.58 -14.29 26.68
CA ALA A 115 -0.26 -15.54 25.99
C ALA A 115 -1.18 -15.75 24.79
N GLU A 116 -2.48 -15.43 24.93
CA GLU A 116 -3.42 -15.44 23.81
C GLU A 116 -3.02 -14.39 22.75
N ALA A 117 -2.68 -13.18 23.17
CA ALA A 117 -2.23 -12.11 22.27
C ALA A 117 -0.99 -12.54 21.47
N PHE A 118 0.01 -13.12 22.14
CA PHE A 118 1.20 -13.65 21.49
C PHE A 118 0.85 -14.73 20.46
N TRP A 119 -0.01 -15.69 20.83
CA TRP A 119 -0.39 -16.77 19.93
C TRP A 119 -1.11 -16.23 18.68
N VAL A 120 -2.04 -15.29 18.89
CA VAL A 120 -2.82 -14.66 17.82
C VAL A 120 -1.93 -13.84 16.88
N ILE A 121 -1.00 -13.04 17.42
CA ILE A 121 -0.06 -12.27 16.59
C ILE A 121 0.88 -13.21 15.81
N LYS A 122 1.43 -14.23 16.48
CA LYS A 122 2.36 -15.19 15.86
C LYS A 122 1.72 -16.01 14.75
N HIS A 123 0.48 -16.46 14.94
CA HIS A 123 -0.17 -17.42 14.04
C HIS A 123 -1.26 -16.82 13.14
N GLY A 124 -1.70 -15.60 13.42
CA GLY A 124 -2.85 -15.00 12.76
C GLY A 124 -4.14 -15.77 13.04
N ILE A 125 -5.20 -15.41 12.32
CA ILE A 125 -6.49 -16.12 12.40
C ILE A 125 -6.87 -16.58 11.00
N LYS A 126 -7.03 -17.90 10.85
CA LYS A 126 -7.42 -18.52 9.59
C LYS A 126 -8.77 -17.96 9.10
N SER A 127 -8.87 -17.76 7.79
CA SER A 127 -10.07 -17.21 7.13
C SER A 127 -10.46 -15.81 7.62
N THR A 128 -9.44 -14.98 7.92
CA THR A 128 -9.58 -13.55 8.23
C THR A 128 -8.44 -12.79 7.55
N GLY A 129 -8.45 -11.46 7.63
CA GLY A 129 -7.33 -10.63 7.18
C GLY A 129 -6.10 -10.64 8.10
N MET A 130 -6.10 -11.36 9.23
CA MET A 130 -4.98 -11.37 10.18
C MET A 130 -3.90 -12.39 9.79
N PRO A 131 -2.70 -11.95 9.36
CA PRO A 131 -1.64 -12.83 8.89
C PRO A 131 -0.86 -13.49 10.04
N ALA A 132 -0.12 -14.55 9.71
CA ALA A 132 0.73 -15.29 10.65
C ALA A 132 2.13 -14.68 10.75
N TRP A 133 2.31 -13.64 11.56
CA TRP A 133 3.57 -12.87 11.62
C TRP A 133 4.79 -13.70 12.06
N GLY A 134 4.60 -14.80 12.77
CA GLY A 134 5.66 -15.73 13.14
C GLY A 134 6.37 -16.39 11.94
N LYS A 135 5.88 -16.19 10.71
CA LYS A 135 6.58 -16.58 9.48
C LYS A 135 7.67 -15.60 9.05
N SER A 136 7.60 -14.35 9.48
CA SER A 136 8.51 -13.26 9.10
C SER A 136 9.10 -12.50 10.28
N MET A 137 8.72 -12.87 11.51
CA MET A 137 9.09 -12.18 12.74
C MET A 137 9.39 -13.20 13.85
N GLN A 138 10.54 -13.08 14.49
CA GLN A 138 10.92 -13.92 15.63
C GLN A 138 10.13 -13.58 16.89
N ASP A 139 9.98 -14.56 17.79
CA ASP A 139 9.22 -14.45 19.04
C ASP A 139 9.56 -13.22 19.91
N PRO A 140 10.82 -12.78 20.07
CA PRO A 140 11.11 -11.57 20.84
C PRO A 140 10.39 -10.31 20.34
N TYR A 141 10.25 -10.15 19.02
CA TYR A 141 9.56 -9.02 18.40
C TYR A 141 8.03 -9.17 18.47
N VAL A 142 7.52 -10.40 18.43
CA VAL A 142 6.10 -10.67 18.72
C VAL A 142 5.77 -10.26 20.17
N TRP A 143 6.65 -10.56 21.12
CA TRP A 143 6.50 -10.10 22.50
C TRP A 143 6.62 -8.58 22.65
N ASP A 144 7.44 -7.91 21.83
CA ASP A 144 7.45 -6.45 21.75
C ASP A 144 6.08 -5.89 21.34
N LEU A 145 5.44 -6.49 20.32
CA LEU A 145 4.07 -6.14 19.91
C LEU A 145 3.06 -6.36 21.04
N VAL A 146 3.12 -7.50 21.74
CA VAL A 146 2.21 -7.78 22.87
C VAL A 146 2.33 -6.73 23.96
N ALA A 147 3.55 -6.36 24.34
CA ALA A 147 3.77 -5.31 25.34
C ALA A 147 3.22 -3.96 24.89
N PHE A 148 3.42 -3.60 23.61
CA PHE A 148 2.90 -2.36 23.07
C PHE A 148 1.37 -2.34 23.01
N VAL A 149 0.72 -3.42 22.54
CA VAL A 149 -0.76 -3.52 22.49
C VAL A 149 -1.38 -3.41 23.89
N ARG A 150 -0.71 -3.89 24.94
CA ARG A 150 -1.15 -3.67 26.33
C ARG A 150 -1.10 -2.20 26.74
N ALA A 151 -0.07 -1.47 26.31
CA ALA A 151 0.11 -0.06 26.63
C ALA A 151 -0.78 0.87 25.78
N LEU A 152 -1.10 0.46 24.55
CA LEU A 152 -1.75 1.26 23.51
C LEU A 152 -3.02 2.01 23.98
N PRO A 153 -3.97 1.41 24.72
CA PRO A 153 -5.18 2.11 25.16
C PRO A 153 -4.95 3.26 26.15
N SER A 154 -3.73 3.39 26.69
CA SER A 154 -3.35 4.47 27.60
C SER A 154 -2.64 5.63 26.92
N LEU A 155 -2.27 5.49 25.65
CA LEU A 155 -1.52 6.48 24.90
C LEU A 155 -2.44 7.52 24.26
N SER A 156 -2.08 8.80 24.35
CA SER A 156 -2.60 9.84 23.47
C SER A 156 -2.02 9.69 22.06
N ALA A 157 -2.57 10.41 21.08
CA ALA A 157 -2.05 10.43 19.71
C ALA A 157 -0.59 10.94 19.66
N GLU A 158 -0.25 11.93 20.50
CA GLU A 158 1.09 12.50 20.60
C GLU A 158 2.08 11.53 21.25
N GLN A 159 1.64 10.82 22.30
CA GLN A 159 2.46 9.81 22.97
C GLN A 159 2.71 8.62 22.04
N TYR A 160 1.69 8.17 21.31
CA TYR A 160 1.83 7.16 20.27
C TYR A 160 2.87 7.57 19.22
N ALA A 161 2.77 8.78 18.67
CA ALA A 161 3.72 9.27 17.69
C ALA A 161 5.16 9.33 18.23
N THR A 162 5.32 9.72 19.51
CA THR A 162 6.62 9.76 20.18
C THR A 162 7.23 8.36 20.32
N GLU A 163 6.46 7.36 20.72
CA GLU A 163 6.94 5.97 20.83
C GLU A 163 7.32 5.38 19.47
N VAL A 164 6.54 5.68 18.43
CA VAL A 164 6.83 5.25 17.05
C VAL A 164 8.11 5.92 16.52
N GLU A 165 8.27 7.24 16.69
CA GLU A 165 9.46 7.98 16.27
C GLU A 165 10.72 7.54 17.02
N ALA A 166 10.60 7.19 18.30
CA ALA A 166 11.71 6.70 19.09
C ALA A 166 12.11 5.25 18.75
N SER A 167 11.24 4.49 18.08
CA SER A 167 11.52 3.12 17.64
C SER A 167 12.52 3.12 16.48
N GLU A 168 13.38 2.10 16.42
CA GLU A 168 14.33 1.90 15.31
C GLU A 168 13.65 1.47 13.98
N GLY A 169 12.34 1.65 13.86
CA GLY A 169 11.52 1.21 12.72
C GLY A 169 11.14 -0.28 12.74
N HIS A 170 10.52 -0.75 11.65
CA HIS A 170 10.16 -2.16 11.48
C HIS A 170 11.42 -3.04 11.31
N SER A 171 11.59 -4.07 12.14
CA SER A 171 12.74 -4.97 12.10
C SER A 171 12.35 -6.34 11.53
N HIS A 172 12.78 -6.65 10.31
CA HIS A 172 12.66 -7.98 9.69
C HIS A 172 13.88 -8.86 10.02
N ALA A 173 14.28 -8.93 11.28
CA ALA A 173 15.33 -9.88 11.67
C ALA A 173 14.74 -11.30 11.65
N GLY A 174 14.79 -11.98 10.50
CA GLY A 174 14.52 -13.41 10.42
C GLY A 174 13.70 -13.89 9.21
N GLY A 175 13.98 -13.41 8.00
CA GLY A 175 13.29 -13.95 6.83
C GLY A 175 13.77 -13.53 5.43
N GLU A 176 14.85 -12.77 5.29
CA GLU A 176 15.46 -12.59 3.97
C GLU A 176 16.13 -13.91 3.58
N SER A 177 15.53 -14.60 2.61
CA SER A 177 16.17 -15.68 1.88
C SER A 177 17.48 -15.14 1.31
N THR A 178 18.58 -15.60 1.89
CA THR A 178 19.90 -15.60 1.27
C THR A 178 19.80 -16.29 -0.08
N ASP A 179 19.92 -15.55 -1.17
CA ASP A 179 20.36 -16.13 -2.43
C ASP A 179 21.74 -15.57 -2.73
N ASP A 180 22.69 -16.49 -2.66
CA ASP A 180 24.12 -16.29 -2.82
C ASP A 180 24.49 -16.01 -4.29
N SER A 181 25.61 -15.30 -4.47
CA SER A 181 26.54 -15.35 -5.60
C SER A 181 26.07 -14.84 -6.98
N HIS A 182 26.65 -13.73 -7.45
CA HIS A 182 27.78 -13.81 -8.39
C HIS A 182 28.43 -12.44 -8.65
N GLU A 183 29.76 -12.48 -8.65
CA GLU A 183 30.72 -11.40 -8.92
C GLU A 183 30.61 -10.76 -10.32
N GLU A 184 31.25 -9.60 -10.42
CA GLU A 184 31.53 -8.82 -11.62
C GLU A 184 32.12 -9.62 -12.78
N GLY A 185 31.71 -9.29 -14.02
CA GLY A 185 32.51 -9.61 -15.20
C GLY A 185 31.80 -9.58 -16.56
N ALA A 186 32.10 -8.53 -17.33
CA ALA A 186 32.22 -8.53 -18.80
C ALA A 186 30.96 -8.73 -19.70
N ARG A 187 30.55 -7.61 -20.31
CA ARG A 187 30.60 -7.35 -21.77
C ARG A 187 30.04 -8.44 -22.74
N HIS A 188 28.94 -8.09 -23.43
CA HIS A 188 28.81 -7.88 -24.89
C HIS A 188 27.47 -8.33 -25.51
N ASP A 189 27.04 -7.46 -26.43
CA ASP A 189 26.33 -7.69 -27.70
C ASP A 189 24.81 -7.92 -27.75
N GLU A 190 24.22 -7.05 -28.59
CA GLU A 190 22.87 -7.01 -29.12
C GLU A 190 22.45 -8.35 -29.73
N HIS A 191 21.16 -8.69 -29.67
CA HIS A 191 20.39 -9.06 -30.87
C HIS A 191 18.88 -8.96 -30.60
N SER A 192 18.23 -8.21 -31.48
CA SER A 192 16.79 -8.09 -31.69
C SER A 192 16.17 -9.43 -32.14
N ALA A 193 14.95 -9.74 -31.70
CA ALA A 193 13.80 -10.06 -32.57
C ALA A 193 12.64 -10.74 -31.82
N GLY A 194 11.42 -10.28 -32.12
CA GLY A 194 10.29 -11.19 -32.31
C GLY A 194 9.17 -11.14 -31.27
N SER A 195 8.24 -10.19 -31.43
CA SER A 195 6.83 -10.46 -31.11
C SER A 195 6.28 -11.52 -32.08
N PRO A 196 5.21 -12.22 -31.69
CA PRO A 196 4.01 -12.10 -32.49
C PRO A 196 2.76 -11.83 -31.67
N GLU A 197 1.95 -10.94 -32.23
CA GLU A 197 0.58 -10.61 -31.86
C GLU A 197 -0.36 -11.80 -32.06
N HIS A 198 -1.40 -11.91 -31.22
CA HIS A 198 -2.65 -12.54 -31.60
C HIS A 198 -3.84 -11.67 -31.16
N ASP A 199 -4.65 -11.35 -32.17
CA ASP A 199 -5.88 -10.58 -32.15
C ASP A 199 -7.01 -11.21 -31.32
N ASP A 200 -7.61 -10.34 -30.48
CA ASP A 200 -9.00 -9.91 -30.48
C ASP A 200 -10.15 -10.95 -30.55
N LYS A 201 -11.03 -10.88 -29.54
CA LYS A 201 -12.52 -10.74 -29.60
C LYS A 201 -13.29 -11.67 -28.67
N GLY A 202 -14.10 -11.06 -27.79
CA GLY A 202 -15.33 -11.68 -27.28
C GLY A 202 -15.70 -11.34 -25.84
N ALA A 203 -16.16 -10.11 -25.62
CA ALA A 203 -16.76 -9.63 -24.37
C ALA A 203 -18.00 -10.43 -23.94
N LEU A 204 -18.34 -10.37 -22.64
CA LEU A 204 -19.70 -10.06 -22.17
C LEU A 204 -19.63 -9.56 -20.70
N ALA A 205 -20.13 -8.34 -20.51
CA ALA A 205 -20.23 -7.63 -19.25
C ALA A 205 -21.43 -8.11 -18.42
N HIS A 206 -21.36 -7.98 -17.09
CA HIS A 206 -22.49 -7.48 -16.31
C HIS A 206 -22.00 -6.65 -15.11
N ASP A 207 -22.64 -5.49 -15.02
CA ASP A 207 -22.57 -4.35 -14.11
C ASP A 207 -22.96 -4.70 -12.66
N HIS A 208 -22.37 -3.99 -11.67
CA HIS A 208 -23.06 -3.36 -10.53
C HIS A 208 -22.08 -2.47 -9.70
N SER A 209 -22.15 -1.15 -9.93
CA SER A 209 -22.15 -0.01 -8.98
C SER A 209 -22.25 -0.35 -7.47
N ASP A 210 -21.63 0.27 -6.45
CA ASP A 210 -20.86 1.50 -6.16
C ASP A 210 -20.13 1.22 -4.81
N ALA A 211 -18.90 1.67 -4.47
CA ALA A 211 -18.52 3.04 -4.11
C ALA A 211 -16.97 3.19 -4.04
N LYS A 212 -16.46 4.33 -4.53
CA LYS A 212 -15.05 4.61 -4.89
C LYS A 212 -14.17 5.07 -3.70
N PRO A 213 -12.87 4.68 -3.68
CA PRO A 213 -11.82 5.38 -2.95
C PRO A 213 -11.43 6.71 -3.63
N ALA A 214 -10.95 7.68 -2.83
CA ALA A 214 -10.53 9.00 -3.28
C ALA A 214 -9.25 8.95 -4.14
N THR A 215 -9.45 8.67 -5.41
CA THR A 215 -8.47 8.71 -6.48
C THR A 215 -8.40 10.11 -7.10
N ALA A 216 -7.21 10.68 -7.20
CA ALA A 216 -6.94 11.63 -8.27
C ALA A 216 -6.62 10.82 -9.53
N THR A 217 -7.66 10.32 -10.19
CA THR A 217 -7.55 9.69 -11.50
C THR A 217 -8.62 10.31 -12.39
N THR A 218 -8.30 10.61 -13.63
CA THR A 218 -9.30 10.89 -14.65
C THR A 218 -10.26 9.70 -14.71
N HIS A 219 -11.55 9.93 -14.45
CA HIS A 219 -12.56 8.90 -14.61
C HIS A 219 -13.51 9.29 -15.74
N ALA A 220 -13.78 8.33 -16.63
CA ALA A 220 -14.83 8.46 -17.62
C ALA A 220 -16.16 7.99 -17.03
N HIS A 221 -17.20 8.81 -17.14
CA HIS A 221 -18.57 8.44 -16.82
C HIS A 221 -19.17 7.56 -17.93
N ALA A 222 -20.23 6.83 -17.60
CA ALA A 222 -20.93 5.95 -18.54
C ALA A 222 -21.53 6.69 -19.76
N ASP A 223 -21.64 8.02 -19.71
CA ASP A 223 -22.07 8.89 -20.81
C ASP A 223 -20.92 9.39 -21.71
N GLY A 224 -19.68 8.93 -21.45
CA GLY A 224 -18.49 9.29 -22.21
C GLY A 224 -17.84 10.62 -21.78
N THR A 225 -18.35 11.31 -20.76
CA THR A 225 -17.70 12.51 -20.22
C THR A 225 -16.54 12.14 -19.29
N GLN A 226 -15.40 12.80 -19.43
CA GLN A 226 -14.26 12.64 -18.53
C GLN A 226 -14.25 13.79 -17.52
N HIS A 227 -14.25 13.46 -16.23
CA HIS A 227 -14.09 14.45 -15.17
C HIS A 227 -12.75 14.23 -14.45
N MET A 228 -11.95 15.30 -14.40
CA MET A 228 -10.81 15.42 -13.50
C MET A 228 -11.34 15.89 -12.14
N HIS A 229 -11.09 15.13 -11.07
CA HIS A 229 -11.24 15.65 -9.73
C HIS A 229 -10.13 16.68 -9.50
N GLU A 230 -10.50 17.92 -9.20
CA GLU A 230 -9.57 18.96 -8.77
C GLU A 230 -8.83 18.44 -7.53
N ALA A 231 -7.51 18.38 -7.57
CA ALA A 231 -6.73 17.79 -6.50
C ALA A 231 -6.97 18.60 -5.20
N GLU A 232 -7.60 17.98 -4.20
CA GLU A 232 -7.86 18.65 -2.94
C GLU A 232 -6.54 19.08 -2.28
N ALA A 233 -6.56 20.29 -1.71
CA ALA A 233 -5.39 20.86 -1.04
C ALA A 233 -4.91 19.91 0.07
N GLY A 234 -3.64 19.47 -0.02
CA GLY A 234 -3.04 18.56 0.95
C GLY A 234 -2.85 17.11 0.48
N MET A 235 -3.31 16.77 -0.73
CA MET A 235 -2.99 15.47 -1.36
C MET A 235 -1.58 15.47 -2.01
N PRO A 236 -0.91 14.31 -2.10
CA PRO A 236 0.38 14.20 -2.81
C PRO A 236 0.31 14.67 -4.27
N VAL A 237 -0.77 14.33 -4.97
CA VAL A 237 -1.00 14.76 -6.35
C VAL A 237 -1.12 16.28 -6.50
N ALA A 238 -1.67 16.97 -5.51
CA ALA A 238 -1.73 18.44 -5.49
C ALA A 238 -0.32 19.05 -5.37
N VAL A 239 0.60 18.39 -4.65
CA VAL A 239 2.02 18.80 -4.60
C VAL A 239 2.71 18.60 -5.94
N VAL A 240 2.41 17.53 -6.66
CA VAL A 240 2.95 17.30 -8.02
C VAL A 240 2.43 18.34 -9.00
N ILE A 241 1.12 18.65 -8.98
CA ILE A 241 0.53 19.72 -9.78
C ILE A 241 1.19 21.07 -9.43
N ALA A 242 1.29 21.40 -8.15
CA ALA A 242 1.92 22.64 -7.70
C ALA A 242 3.41 22.74 -8.10
N LEU A 243 4.12 21.61 -8.17
CA LEU A 243 5.49 21.55 -8.65
C LEU A 243 5.55 21.89 -10.14
N HIS A 244 4.73 21.26 -10.96
CA HIS A 244 4.66 21.52 -12.41
C HIS A 244 4.23 22.96 -12.72
N ASP A 245 3.26 23.50 -11.98
CA ASP A 245 2.84 24.90 -12.08
C ASP A 245 3.98 25.86 -11.69
N ALA A 246 4.73 25.52 -10.63
CA ALA A 246 5.87 26.31 -10.20
C ALA A 246 7.02 26.26 -11.21
N LEU A 247 7.28 25.10 -11.82
CA LEU A 247 8.28 24.94 -12.87
C LEU A 247 7.90 25.73 -14.12
N SER A 248 6.68 25.54 -14.63
CA SER A 248 6.15 26.21 -15.81
C SER A 248 6.00 27.73 -15.60
N GLY A 249 5.69 28.16 -14.37
CA GLY A 249 5.61 29.57 -13.99
C GLY A 249 6.95 30.24 -13.68
N GLY A 250 8.06 29.50 -13.65
CA GLY A 250 9.38 30.07 -13.29
C GLY A 250 9.54 30.42 -11.81
N HIS A 251 8.77 29.79 -10.92
CA HIS A 251 8.70 30.15 -9.51
C HIS A 251 9.69 29.37 -8.65
N ALA A 252 10.99 29.66 -8.79
CA ALA A 252 12.08 28.95 -8.10
C ALA A 252 11.84 28.69 -6.59
N ARG A 253 11.43 29.71 -5.83
CA ARG A 253 11.17 29.57 -4.38
C ARG A 253 10.01 28.61 -4.07
N LYS A 254 8.99 28.54 -4.94
CA LYS A 254 7.89 27.59 -4.78
C LYS A 254 8.37 26.18 -5.06
N VAL A 255 9.17 25.98 -6.12
CA VAL A 255 9.82 24.70 -6.40
C VAL A 255 10.62 24.23 -5.19
N GLU A 256 11.56 25.05 -4.68
CA GLU A 256 12.35 24.70 -3.49
C GLU A 256 11.49 24.38 -2.26
N ALA A 257 10.37 25.08 -2.07
CA ALA A 257 9.48 24.83 -0.95
C ALA A 257 8.78 23.46 -1.04
N LEU A 258 8.60 22.89 -2.23
CA LEU A 258 7.94 21.59 -2.42
C LEU A 258 8.91 20.41 -2.34
N LEU A 259 10.22 20.66 -2.46
CA LEU A 259 11.26 19.64 -2.41
C LEU A 259 11.77 19.41 -0.98
N ASP A 260 11.99 18.15 -0.62
CA ASP A 260 12.72 17.78 0.58
C ASP A 260 14.19 18.24 0.49
N PRO A 261 14.84 18.70 1.59
CA PRO A 261 16.25 19.09 1.57
C PRO A 261 17.19 18.04 0.97
N ASN A 262 16.89 16.75 1.16
CA ASN A 262 17.68 15.60 0.70
C ASN A 262 17.07 14.92 -0.54
N VAL A 263 16.25 15.62 -1.32
CA VAL A 263 15.66 15.08 -2.55
C VAL A 263 16.74 14.49 -3.48
N LEU A 264 16.48 13.30 -4.00
CA LEU A 264 17.28 12.67 -5.06
C LEU A 264 16.60 12.90 -6.40
N ILE A 265 17.31 13.47 -7.37
CA ILE A 265 16.78 13.74 -8.71
C ILE A 265 17.62 12.97 -9.72
N LEU A 266 16.96 12.19 -10.58
CA LEU A 266 17.57 11.42 -11.65
C LEU A 266 17.03 11.89 -13.00
N GLU A 267 17.92 12.29 -13.90
CA GLU A 267 17.55 12.63 -15.26
C GLU A 267 18.72 12.36 -16.22
N GLY A 268 18.43 11.70 -17.35
CA GLY A 268 19.41 11.49 -18.41
C GLY A 268 20.69 10.75 -17.97
N GLY A 269 20.59 9.93 -16.92
CA GLY A 269 21.74 9.23 -16.32
C GLY A 269 22.56 10.04 -15.31
N ASN A 270 22.19 11.30 -15.04
CA ASN A 270 22.79 12.13 -14.00
C ASN A 270 22.01 12.01 -12.69
N VAL A 271 22.64 12.45 -11.59
CA VAL A 271 22.02 12.47 -10.26
C VAL A 271 22.35 13.77 -9.53
N GLU A 272 21.33 14.48 -9.06
CA GLU A 272 21.46 15.45 -7.96
C GLU A 272 21.05 14.81 -6.63
N ARG A 273 21.79 15.12 -5.57
CA ARG A 273 21.65 14.45 -4.26
C ARG A 273 21.08 15.35 -3.17
N SER A 274 20.68 16.57 -3.51
CA SER A 274 20.02 17.47 -2.57
C SER A 274 19.25 18.59 -3.28
N ARG A 275 18.29 19.20 -2.57
CA ARG A 275 17.58 20.39 -3.05
C ARG A 275 18.53 21.54 -3.35
N LYS A 276 19.56 21.73 -2.51
CA LYS A 276 20.53 22.82 -2.66
C LYS A 276 21.35 22.66 -3.95
N GLU A 277 21.76 21.44 -4.25
CA GLU A 277 22.49 21.11 -5.48
C GLU A 277 21.62 21.37 -6.72
N TYR A 278 20.38 20.85 -6.72
CA TYR A 278 19.41 21.09 -7.80
C TYR A 278 19.13 22.58 -8.02
N ALA A 279 18.84 23.32 -6.94
CA ALA A 279 18.51 24.75 -7.01
C ALA A 279 19.68 25.61 -7.52
N ALA A 280 20.92 25.25 -7.18
CA ALA A 280 22.10 26.00 -7.57
C ALA A 280 22.50 25.79 -9.04
N HIS A 281 22.20 24.62 -9.62
CA HIS A 281 22.73 24.22 -10.92
C HIS A 281 21.66 23.93 -11.96
N HIS A 282 20.79 22.96 -11.70
CA HIS A 282 19.90 22.40 -12.73
C HIS A 282 18.59 23.18 -12.85
N MET A 283 17.97 23.54 -11.71
CA MET A 283 16.67 24.23 -11.66
C MET A 283 16.57 25.47 -12.57
N PRO A 284 17.56 26.38 -12.66
CA PRO A 284 17.45 27.53 -13.56
C PRO A 284 17.26 27.16 -15.04
N SER A 285 17.81 26.01 -15.46
CA SER A 285 17.65 25.49 -16.82
C SER A 285 16.25 24.90 -17.00
N ASP A 286 15.74 24.16 -16.02
CA ASP A 286 14.41 23.55 -16.07
C ASP A 286 13.30 24.58 -16.07
N LEU A 287 13.43 25.63 -15.25
CA LEU A 287 12.49 26.75 -15.27
C LEU A 287 12.42 27.40 -16.66
N LYS A 288 13.57 27.67 -17.28
CA LYS A 288 13.61 28.24 -18.64
C LYS A 288 13.04 27.28 -19.67
N PHE A 289 13.34 25.99 -19.53
CA PHE A 289 12.87 24.94 -20.43
C PHE A 289 11.34 24.82 -20.36
N MET A 290 10.79 24.67 -19.15
CA MET A 290 9.36 24.52 -18.91
C MET A 290 8.57 25.78 -19.29
N GLN A 291 9.12 26.99 -19.05
CA GLN A 291 8.49 28.25 -19.50
C GLN A 291 8.40 28.39 -21.03
N ALA A 292 9.30 27.74 -21.77
CA ALA A 292 9.31 27.80 -23.23
C ALA A 292 8.37 26.77 -23.89
N LEU A 293 7.78 25.88 -23.09
CA LEU A 293 6.98 24.75 -23.57
C LEU A 293 5.59 24.77 -22.96
N THR A 294 4.63 24.23 -23.70
CA THR A 294 3.32 23.85 -23.18
C THR A 294 3.43 22.45 -22.61
N TYR A 295 3.23 22.31 -21.30
CA TYR A 295 3.06 21.02 -20.63
C TYR A 295 1.60 20.58 -20.73
N LYS A 296 1.36 19.41 -21.34
CA LYS A 296 0.04 18.78 -21.39
C LYS A 296 0.12 17.40 -20.74
N LEU A 297 -0.47 17.27 -19.55
CA LEU A 297 -0.63 15.98 -18.90
C LEU A 297 -1.52 15.06 -19.76
N GLU A 298 -1.02 13.88 -20.11
CA GLU A 298 -1.77 12.89 -20.89
C GLU A 298 -2.32 11.79 -19.98
N ARG A 299 -1.50 11.33 -19.03
CA ARG A 299 -1.89 10.33 -18.04
C ARG A 299 -1.22 10.63 -16.71
N GLN A 300 -1.94 10.43 -15.63
CA GLN A 300 -1.37 10.44 -14.30
C GLN A 300 -1.96 9.28 -13.49
N SER A 301 -1.09 8.64 -12.74
CA SER A 301 -1.46 7.59 -11.80
C SER A 301 -0.61 7.76 -10.55
N GLY A 302 -1.09 7.27 -9.43
CA GLY A 302 -0.36 7.36 -8.19
C GLY A 302 -1.09 6.63 -7.10
N ASP A 303 -0.37 6.34 -6.03
CA ASP A 303 -0.94 5.76 -4.83
C ASP A 303 -0.22 6.30 -3.60
N THR A 304 -0.88 6.19 -2.46
CA THR A 304 -0.36 6.57 -1.16
C THR A 304 -0.24 5.34 -0.27
N VAL A 305 0.96 5.06 0.20
CA VAL A 305 1.27 3.95 1.11
C VAL A 305 1.85 4.55 2.40
N GLY A 306 1.01 4.71 3.41
CA GLY A 306 1.39 5.35 4.68
C GLY A 306 1.78 6.81 4.49
N ASP A 307 2.99 7.16 4.93
CA ASP A 307 3.59 8.49 4.75
C ASP A 307 4.39 8.61 3.44
N LEU A 308 4.30 7.63 2.55
CA LEU A 308 4.86 7.72 1.20
C LEU A 308 3.75 7.79 0.18
N ALA A 309 4.01 8.50 -0.90
CA ALA A 309 3.19 8.48 -2.10
C ALA A 309 4.09 8.39 -3.30
N TRP A 310 3.66 7.65 -4.32
CA TRP A 310 4.27 7.69 -5.62
C TRP A 310 3.27 8.25 -6.62
N VAL A 311 3.76 9.06 -7.54
CA VAL A 311 2.97 9.65 -8.63
C VAL A 311 3.77 9.47 -9.91
N VAL A 312 3.17 8.80 -10.88
CA VAL A 312 3.71 8.62 -12.23
C VAL A 312 2.89 9.46 -13.19
N SER A 313 3.57 10.30 -13.96
CA SER A 313 2.96 11.17 -14.97
C SER A 313 3.52 10.84 -16.35
N GLU A 314 2.65 10.77 -17.35
CA GLU A 314 3.01 10.84 -18.77
C GLU A 314 2.44 12.16 -19.31
N ALA A 315 3.29 12.95 -19.96
CA ALA A 315 2.92 14.25 -20.48
C ALA A 315 3.56 14.53 -21.83
N ARG A 316 2.89 15.33 -22.64
CA ARG A 316 3.44 15.86 -23.88
C ARG A 316 3.90 17.30 -23.67
N LEU A 317 5.15 17.57 -24.06
CA LEU A 317 5.72 18.91 -24.04
C LEU A 317 5.90 19.40 -25.47
N THR A 318 5.21 20.48 -25.82
CA THR A 318 5.27 21.07 -27.17
C THR A 318 5.66 22.54 -27.09
N GLY A 319 6.50 23.01 -28.01
CA GLY A 319 6.83 24.44 -28.10
C GLY A 319 8.03 24.68 -28.99
N ALA A 320 8.80 25.72 -28.69
CA ALA A 320 10.04 26.01 -29.38
C ALA A 320 11.11 26.48 -28.41
N ARG A 321 12.30 25.93 -28.54
CA ARG A 321 13.48 26.36 -27.78
C ARG A 321 14.53 26.86 -28.75
N GLU A 322 14.99 28.09 -28.55
CA GLU A 322 16.02 28.72 -29.40
C GLU A 322 15.68 28.65 -30.90
N GLY A 323 14.39 28.80 -31.23
CA GLY A 323 13.87 28.76 -32.60
C GLY A 323 13.69 27.36 -33.20
N LYS A 324 14.01 26.28 -32.46
CA LYS A 324 13.79 24.89 -32.91
C LYS A 324 12.50 24.34 -32.30
N PRO A 325 11.65 23.66 -33.09
CA PRO A 325 10.45 23.02 -32.55
C PRO A 325 10.83 21.88 -31.60
N VAL A 326 10.09 21.78 -30.50
CA VAL A 326 10.20 20.73 -29.48
C VAL A 326 8.86 20.02 -29.40
N ASP A 327 8.88 18.70 -29.49
CA ASP A 327 7.72 17.83 -29.31
C ASP A 327 8.20 16.54 -28.63
N LEU A 328 7.97 16.45 -27.32
CA LEU A 328 8.49 15.40 -26.46
C LEU A 328 7.35 14.70 -25.73
N VAL A 329 7.52 13.39 -25.52
CA VAL A 329 6.80 12.64 -24.50
C VAL A 329 7.73 12.56 -23.29
N SER A 330 7.28 13.07 -22.15
CA SER A 330 7.94 12.97 -20.86
C SER A 330 7.24 11.93 -20.00
N THR A 331 8.04 11.09 -19.35
CA THR A 331 7.62 10.15 -18.32
C THR A 331 8.31 10.54 -17.02
N GLU A 332 7.54 10.61 -15.96
CA GLU A 332 7.97 11.11 -14.67
C GLU A 332 7.54 10.13 -13.58
N THR A 333 8.41 9.87 -12.61
CA THR A 333 8.05 9.24 -11.34
C THR A 333 8.49 10.14 -10.19
N LEU A 334 7.55 10.60 -9.38
CA LEU A 334 7.80 11.30 -8.13
C LEU A 334 7.49 10.39 -6.97
N VAL A 335 8.37 10.40 -5.97
CA VAL A 335 8.06 9.89 -4.63
C VAL A 335 7.96 11.08 -3.69
N LEU A 336 6.88 11.13 -2.94
CA LEU A 336 6.61 12.13 -1.92
C LEU A 336 6.61 11.46 -0.56
N LYS A 337 7.08 12.20 0.45
CA LYS A 337 6.99 11.80 1.85
C LYS A 337 6.17 12.83 2.62
N LYS A 338 5.25 12.35 3.45
CA LYS A 338 4.47 13.16 4.36
C LYS A 338 5.34 13.54 5.55
N SER A 339 5.28 14.82 5.93
CA SER A 339 5.90 15.34 7.14
C SER A 339 4.89 16.19 7.90
N SER A 340 5.26 16.67 9.08
CA SER A 340 4.48 17.66 9.83
C SER A 340 4.26 18.97 9.05
N ALA A 341 5.13 19.27 8.07
CA ALA A 341 5.02 20.41 7.18
C ALA A 341 4.23 20.11 5.88
N GLY A 342 3.55 18.96 5.82
CA GLY A 342 2.85 18.45 4.64
C GLY A 342 3.73 17.55 3.77
N TRP A 343 3.21 17.19 2.60
CA TRP A 343 3.92 16.37 1.61
C TRP A 343 5.07 17.16 0.98
N LYS A 344 6.23 16.51 0.85
CA LYS A 344 7.40 16.98 0.11
C LYS A 344 7.84 15.94 -0.88
N VAL A 345 8.36 16.37 -2.02
CA VAL A 345 8.98 15.48 -3.01
C VAL A 345 10.36 15.06 -2.49
N VAL A 346 10.54 13.76 -2.28
CA VAL A 346 11.80 13.15 -1.81
C VAL A 346 12.59 12.48 -2.92
N HIS A 347 11.93 12.13 -4.03
CA HIS A 347 12.59 11.63 -5.22
C HIS A 347 11.88 12.08 -6.49
N ILE A 348 12.67 12.39 -7.52
CA ILE A 348 12.22 12.67 -8.87
C ILE A 348 13.03 11.79 -9.83
N HIS A 349 12.35 11.13 -10.75
CA HIS A 349 12.96 10.52 -11.92
C HIS A 349 12.27 11.03 -13.18
N TRP A 350 13.02 11.76 -14.00
CA TRP A 350 12.58 12.26 -15.30
C TRP A 350 13.24 11.51 -16.45
N SER A 351 12.43 11.20 -17.45
CA SER A 351 12.89 10.70 -18.73
C SER A 351 12.03 11.29 -19.83
N SER A 352 12.62 11.59 -20.98
CA SER A 352 11.88 12.10 -22.13
C SER A 352 12.40 11.52 -23.43
N ARG A 353 11.52 11.49 -24.43
CA ARG A 353 11.84 11.08 -25.79
C ARG A 353 11.09 11.94 -26.80
N PRO A 354 11.59 12.08 -28.04
CA PRO A 354 10.82 12.69 -29.11
C PRO A 354 9.46 11.99 -29.29
N ALA A 355 8.40 12.77 -29.48
CA ALA A 355 7.11 12.23 -29.90
C ALA A 355 7.27 11.57 -31.28
N ALA A 356 6.65 10.41 -31.48
CA ALA A 356 6.65 9.77 -32.80
C ALA A 356 5.96 10.69 -33.81
N LYS A 357 6.55 10.87 -34.99
CA LYS A 357 5.87 11.56 -36.10
C LYS A 357 4.60 10.77 -36.42
N GLN A 358 3.44 11.41 -36.38
CA GLN A 358 2.22 10.78 -36.88
C GLN A 358 2.45 10.42 -38.37
N PRO A 359 2.10 9.21 -38.83
CA PRO A 359 2.04 8.95 -40.26
C PRO A 359 1.02 9.92 -40.86
N VAL A 360 1.44 10.61 -41.93
CA VAL A 360 0.64 11.59 -42.68
C VAL A 360 -0.53 10.92 -43.37
#